data_AF-A0A6M0SBR0-F1
#
_entry.id   AF-A0A6M0SBR0-F1
#
_cell.length_a   1.000
_cell.length_b   1.000
_cell.length_c   1.000
_cell.angle_alpha   90.00
_cell.angle_beta   90.00
_cell.angle_gamma   90.00
#
_symmetry.space_group_name_H-M   'P 1'
#
loop_
_entity.id
_entity.type
_entity.pdbx_description
1 polymer ?
#
loop_
_entity_poly.entity_id
_entity_poly.type
_entity_poly.pdbx_seq_one_letter_code
_entity_poly.pdbx_strand_id
1 'polypeptide(L)'
;MLNSASQYPFYGPEIKCPHCRQTIPALTLTDSYLCTRHGAFEVSLETHDLVHVQSGRHWRQWEGEWYRQHTHPDGIRFEIHEALDRLYTEGYRATRVIIAERYRPLVKSYLEYSAPWRGQVDTGTPRLYGLPVAFSPSSQEVPQWEVINFDLEKEPGVPNNYRYLKFFE
;
A
#
# COMPACT_ATOMS: atom_id res chain seq x y z
N MET A 1 -16.93 -4.17 41.78
CA MET A 1 -15.59 -4.04 41.16
C MET A 1 -15.80 -3.36 39.82
N LEU A 2 -15.32 -2.12 39.68
CA LEU A 2 -15.50 -1.32 38.47
C LEU A 2 -14.58 -1.87 37.37
N ASN A 3 -15.15 -2.41 36.29
CA ASN A 3 -14.39 -2.84 35.11
C ASN A 3 -13.82 -1.61 34.41
N SER A 4 -12.56 -1.29 34.69
CA SER A 4 -11.74 -0.23 34.08
C SER A 4 -11.33 -0.51 32.63
N ALA A 5 -12.23 -1.05 31.81
CA ALA A 5 -11.90 -1.59 30.49
C ALA A 5 -12.34 -0.73 29.28
N SER A 6 -12.84 0.50 29.50
CA SER A 6 -13.57 1.23 28.44
C SER A 6 -13.04 2.63 28.10
N GLN A 7 -11.76 2.90 28.37
CA GLN A 7 -11.12 4.18 27.97
C GLN A 7 -9.77 3.95 27.27
N TYR A 8 -9.62 2.80 26.62
CA TYR A 8 -8.46 2.59 25.77
C TYR A 8 -8.76 3.11 24.36
N PRO A 9 -7.83 3.88 23.78
CA PRO A 9 -7.89 4.29 22.38
C PRO A 9 -8.11 3.08 21.46
N PHE A 10 -8.67 3.29 20.27
CA PHE A 10 -9.06 2.22 19.35
C PHE A 10 -7.95 1.19 19.06
N TYR A 11 -6.70 1.65 18.86
CA TYR A 11 -5.53 0.78 18.61
C TYR A 11 -4.73 0.44 19.87
N GLY A 12 -5.26 0.76 21.04
CA GLY A 12 -4.62 0.55 22.33
C GLY A 12 -3.79 1.76 22.81
N PRO A 13 -3.08 1.60 23.94
CA PRO A 13 -2.35 2.70 24.58
C PRO A 13 -1.12 3.16 23.80
N GLU A 14 -0.62 2.35 22.87
CA GLU A 14 0.57 2.62 22.08
C GLU A 14 0.43 2.03 20.68
N ILE A 15 0.95 2.74 19.67
CA ILE A 15 1.07 2.23 18.30
C ILE A 15 2.47 2.44 17.76
N LYS A 16 2.84 1.74 16.69
CA LYS A 16 4.04 2.09 15.91
C LYS A 16 3.73 3.24 14.98
N CYS A 17 4.56 4.28 14.98
CA CYS A 17 4.43 5.38 14.02
C CYS A 17 4.55 4.85 12.58
N PRO A 18 3.62 5.17 11.66
CA PRO A 18 3.68 4.70 10.28
C PRO A 18 4.92 5.17 9.50
N HIS A 19 5.59 6.23 9.98
CA HIS A 19 6.76 6.82 9.31
C HIS A 19 8.10 6.33 9.88
N CYS A 20 8.35 6.48 11.18
CA CYS A 20 9.62 6.05 11.80
C CYS A 20 9.57 4.68 12.46
N ARG A 21 8.41 4.01 12.52
CA ARG A 21 8.19 2.76 13.26
C ARG A 21 8.50 2.82 14.76
N GLN A 22 8.73 4.01 15.31
CA GLN A 22 8.90 4.20 16.75
C GLN A 22 7.55 4.03 17.45
N THR A 23 7.56 3.41 18.63
CA THR A 23 6.38 3.34 19.49
C THR A 23 5.97 4.74 19.94
N ILE A 24 4.72 5.09 19.71
CA ILE A 24 4.13 6.38 20.09
C ILE A 24 2.95 6.11 21.03
N PRO A 25 2.90 6.80 22.18
CA PRO A 25 1.80 6.66 23.11
C PRO A 25 0.57 7.40 22.58
N ALA A 26 -0.60 6.86 22.93
CA ALA A 26 -1.84 7.59 22.79
C ALA A 26 -1.88 8.76 23.78
N LEU A 27 -2.53 9.84 23.37
CA LEU A 27 -2.91 10.91 24.26
C LEU A 27 -4.06 10.40 25.14
N THR A 28 -3.93 10.58 26.45
CA THR A 28 -4.83 9.98 27.43
C THR A 28 -6.28 10.36 27.13
N LEU A 29 -7.15 9.35 27.04
CA LEU A 29 -8.58 9.50 26.75
C LEU A 29 -8.92 10.07 25.36
N THR A 30 -7.99 10.03 24.41
CA THR A 30 -8.28 10.38 23.01
C THR A 30 -7.83 9.29 22.06
N ASP A 31 -8.44 9.25 20.88
CA ASP A 31 -8.00 8.40 19.77
C ASP A 31 -6.87 9.05 18.96
N SER A 32 -5.96 9.74 19.65
CA SER A 32 -4.88 10.51 19.04
C SER A 32 -3.52 10.01 19.53
N TYR A 33 -2.52 10.00 18.66
CA TYR A 33 -1.16 9.54 18.95
C TYR A 33 -0.17 10.61 18.51
N LEU A 34 0.79 10.94 19.37
CA LEU A 34 1.77 11.99 19.07
C LEU A 34 3.16 11.41 18.82
N CYS A 35 3.63 11.52 17.58
CA CYS A 35 5.02 11.25 17.24
C CYS A 35 5.86 12.52 17.40
N THR A 36 6.94 12.44 18.18
CA THR A 36 7.89 13.55 18.36
C THR A 36 8.55 14.02 17.07
N ARG A 37 8.66 13.15 16.06
CA ARG A 37 9.28 13.46 14.76
C ARG A 37 8.29 13.80 13.66
N HIS A 38 7.14 13.14 13.67
CA HIS A 38 6.21 13.16 12.54
C HIS A 38 4.88 13.83 12.86
N GLY A 39 4.63 14.30 14.08
CA GLY A 39 3.41 15.01 14.43
C GLY A 39 2.29 14.11 14.96
N ALA A 40 1.08 14.67 14.99
CA ALA A 40 -0.10 14.04 15.58
C ALA A 40 -0.87 13.21 14.55
N PHE A 41 -1.30 12.03 14.98
CA PHE A 41 -2.16 11.12 14.25
C PHE A 41 -3.47 10.96 15.01
N GLU A 42 -4.58 10.84 14.32
CA GLU A 42 -5.92 10.67 14.89
C GLU A 42 -6.61 9.49 14.23
N VAL A 43 -7.36 8.70 14.98
CA VAL A 43 -8.17 7.62 14.40
C VAL A 43 -9.52 8.20 13.98
N SER A 44 -9.87 8.01 12.72
CA SER A 44 -11.23 8.26 12.23
C SER A 44 -12.17 7.20 12.80
N LEU A 45 -13.18 7.59 13.58
CA LEU A 45 -14.17 6.66 14.12
C LEU A 45 -15.09 6.06 13.04
N GLU A 46 -15.19 6.72 11.88
CA GLU A 46 -16.05 6.26 10.78
C GLU A 46 -15.38 5.18 9.95
N THR A 47 -14.08 5.36 9.64
CA THR A 47 -13.34 4.48 8.73
C THR A 47 -12.31 3.61 9.44
N HIS A 48 -12.07 3.87 10.73
CA HIS A 48 -10.99 3.31 11.53
C HIS A 48 -9.60 3.58 10.96
N ASP A 49 -9.47 4.55 10.05
CA ASP A 49 -8.17 4.95 9.49
C ASP A 49 -7.40 5.80 10.48
N LEU A 50 -6.10 5.54 10.59
CA LEU A 50 -5.18 6.45 11.26
C LEU A 50 -4.86 7.61 10.29
N VAL A 51 -5.22 8.83 10.64
CA VAL A 51 -5.07 10.03 9.83
C VAL A 51 -3.98 10.91 10.41
N HIS A 52 -3.00 11.29 9.61
CA HIS A 52 -2.00 12.27 10.03
C HIS A 52 -2.57 13.69 9.92
N VAL A 53 -2.79 14.35 11.06
CA VAL A 53 -3.53 15.61 11.19
C VAL A 53 -2.98 16.71 10.28
N GLN A 54 -1.65 16.82 10.17
CA GLN A 54 -1.03 17.90 9.39
C GLN A 54 -1.07 17.66 7.88
N SER A 55 -1.06 16.41 7.43
CA SER A 55 -0.93 16.08 6.00
C SER A 55 -2.18 15.51 5.35
N GLY A 56 -3.19 15.12 6.15
CA GLY A 56 -4.38 14.43 5.67
C GLY A 56 -4.09 13.07 5.02
N ARG A 57 -2.96 12.45 5.35
CA ARG A 57 -2.62 11.10 4.87
C ARG A 57 -3.30 10.07 5.76
N HIS A 58 -3.72 8.96 5.17
CA HIS A 58 -4.48 7.91 5.85
C HIS A 58 -3.69 6.60 5.85
N TRP A 59 -3.76 5.85 6.94
CA TRP A 59 -3.20 4.52 7.08
C TRP A 59 -4.23 3.56 7.67
N ARG A 60 -4.18 2.32 7.19
CA ARG A 60 -4.95 1.20 7.72
C ARG A 60 -4.01 0.14 8.26
N GLN A 61 -4.40 -0.52 9.35
CA GLN A 61 -3.61 -1.60 9.90
C GLN A 61 -4.09 -2.95 9.37
N TRP A 62 -3.17 -3.80 8.94
CA TRP A 62 -3.43 -5.21 8.64
C TRP A 62 -2.28 -6.06 9.15
N GLU A 63 -2.58 -7.13 9.90
CA GLU A 63 -1.59 -8.04 10.52
C GLU A 63 -0.48 -7.32 11.33
N GLY A 64 -0.80 -6.17 11.91
CA GLY A 64 0.15 -5.39 12.72
C GLY A 64 0.99 -4.38 11.93
N GLU A 65 0.88 -4.36 10.60
CA GLU A 65 1.59 -3.43 9.73
C GLU A 65 0.67 -2.31 9.21
N TRP A 66 1.24 -1.13 8.99
CA TRP A 66 0.50 0.04 8.49
C TRP A 66 0.63 0.18 6.98
N TYR A 67 -0.52 0.15 6.31
CA TYR A 67 -0.65 0.35 4.87
C TYR A 67 -1.20 1.75 4.60
N ARG A 68 -0.39 2.57 3.95
CA ARG A 68 -0.77 3.93 3.56
C ARG A 68 -1.82 3.88 2.46
N GLN A 69 -2.97 4.50 2.68
CA GLN A 69 -3.98 4.63 1.62
C GLN A 69 -3.61 5.82 0.74
N HIS A 70 -3.50 5.55 -0.56
CA HIS A 70 -3.23 6.58 -1.57
C HIS A 70 -4.53 7.13 -2.15
N THR A 71 -4.53 8.41 -2.45
CA THR A 71 -5.60 9.10 -3.21
C THR A 71 -5.14 9.46 -4.63
N HIS A 72 -3.83 9.50 -4.86
CA HIS A 72 -3.23 9.87 -6.14
C HIS A 72 -2.60 8.64 -6.83
N PRO A 73 -2.75 8.47 -8.15
CA PRO A 73 -2.17 7.35 -8.89
C PRO A 73 -0.64 7.29 -8.81
N ASP A 74 0.03 8.43 -8.75
CA ASP A 74 1.48 8.45 -8.56
C ASP A 74 1.91 7.85 -7.22
N GLY A 75 1.12 8.01 -6.15
CA GLY A 75 1.46 7.49 -4.83
C GLY A 75 1.60 5.96 -4.83
N ILE A 76 0.61 5.27 -5.41
CA ILE A 76 0.65 3.81 -5.54
C ILE A 76 1.71 3.37 -6.55
N ARG A 77 1.89 4.11 -7.65
CA ARG A 77 2.90 3.81 -8.66
C ARG A 77 4.33 3.86 -8.09
N PHE A 78 4.65 4.88 -7.30
CA PHE A 78 5.94 4.98 -6.62
C PHE A 78 6.13 3.86 -5.59
N GLU A 79 5.09 3.52 -4.82
CA GLU A 79 5.18 2.43 -3.84
C GLU A 79 5.43 1.06 -4.51
N ILE A 80 4.75 0.79 -5.63
CA ILE A 80 5.00 -0.40 -6.46
C ILE A 80 6.44 -0.40 -6.98
N HIS A 81 6.92 0.72 -7.49
CA HIS A 81 8.30 0.82 -7.98
C HIS A 81 9.34 0.54 -6.89
N GLU A 82 9.17 1.13 -5.71
CA GLU A 82 10.05 0.87 -4.56
C GLU A 82 9.99 -0.59 -4.11
N ALA A 83 8.81 -1.21 -4.13
CA ALA A 83 8.68 -2.64 -3.83
C ALA A 83 9.37 -3.53 -4.87
N LEU A 84 9.28 -3.19 -6.16
CA LEU A 84 10.01 -3.88 -7.22
C LEU A 84 11.53 -3.77 -7.05
N ASP A 85 12.03 -2.59 -6.71
CA ASP A 85 13.46 -2.35 -6.48
C ASP A 85 14.00 -3.12 -5.25
N ARG A 86 13.20 -3.18 -4.18
CA ARG A 86 13.51 -4.03 -3.01
C ARG A 86 13.54 -5.51 -3.36
N LEU A 87 12.54 -6.01 -4.09
CA LEU A 87 12.53 -7.41 -4.55
C LEU A 87 13.74 -7.74 -5.42
N TYR A 88 14.14 -6.81 -6.28
CA TYR A 88 15.33 -6.96 -7.11
C TYR A 88 16.60 -7.07 -6.26
N THR A 89 16.73 -6.24 -5.24
CA THR A 89 17.85 -6.27 -4.27
C THR A 89 17.89 -7.59 -3.49
N GLU A 90 16.72 -8.20 -3.22
CA GLU A 90 16.59 -9.51 -2.59
C GLU A 90 16.87 -10.70 -3.54
N GLY A 91 17.10 -10.43 -4.84
CA GLY A 91 17.37 -11.47 -5.85
C GLY A 91 16.12 -12.15 -6.41
N TYR A 92 14.95 -11.57 -6.17
CA TYR A 92 13.69 -12.06 -6.73
C TYR A 92 13.27 -11.25 -7.95
N ARG A 93 12.52 -11.90 -8.85
CA ARG A 93 11.90 -11.25 -10.00
C ARG A 93 10.39 -11.20 -9.78
N ALA A 94 9.81 -10.01 -9.91
CA ALA A 94 8.37 -9.89 -10.01
C ALA A 94 7.89 -10.37 -11.40
N THR A 95 6.89 -11.24 -11.41
CA THR A 95 6.24 -11.74 -12.64
C THR A 95 4.94 -11.01 -12.93
N ARG A 96 4.22 -10.60 -11.88
CA ARG A 96 2.92 -9.94 -11.99
C ARG A 96 2.70 -8.98 -10.82
N VAL A 97 2.03 -7.86 -11.11
CA VAL A 97 1.59 -6.89 -10.09
C VAL A 97 0.09 -7.06 -9.90
N ILE A 98 -0.34 -7.33 -8.68
CA ILE A 98 -1.76 -7.43 -8.32
C ILE A 98 -2.13 -6.14 -7.57
N ILE A 99 -2.90 -5.25 -8.19
CA ILE A 99 -3.31 -3.99 -7.57
C ILE A 99 -4.72 -4.16 -6.99
N ALA A 100 -5.00 -3.56 -5.83
CA ALA A 100 -6.34 -3.60 -5.28
C ALA A 100 -7.37 -2.96 -6.23
N GLU A 101 -8.53 -3.60 -6.40
CA GLU A 101 -9.58 -3.16 -7.35
C GLU A 101 -10.03 -1.71 -7.11
N ARG A 102 -9.97 -1.20 -5.87
CA ARG A 102 -10.27 0.21 -5.54
C ARG A 102 -9.40 1.22 -6.29
N TYR A 103 -8.19 0.83 -6.67
CA TYR A 103 -7.26 1.65 -7.43
C TYR A 103 -7.45 1.53 -8.95
N ARG A 104 -8.31 0.63 -9.43
CA ARG A 104 -8.62 0.48 -10.85
C ARG A 104 -8.94 1.81 -11.53
N PRO A 105 -9.90 2.64 -11.07
CA PRO A 105 -10.22 3.90 -11.75
C PRO A 105 -9.06 4.90 -11.72
N LEU A 106 -8.21 4.85 -10.69
CA LEU A 106 -7.05 5.75 -10.53
C LEU A 106 -5.90 5.39 -11.46
N VAL A 107 -5.58 4.09 -11.58
CA VAL A 107 -4.40 3.60 -12.31
C VAL A 107 -4.72 3.37 -13.79
N LYS A 108 -6.00 3.20 -14.17
CA LYS A 108 -6.42 2.88 -15.55
C LYS A 108 -5.83 3.80 -16.62
N SER A 109 -5.65 5.09 -16.34
CA SER A 109 -5.07 6.07 -17.27
C SER A 109 -3.56 5.91 -17.49
N TYR A 110 -2.87 5.23 -16.57
CA TYR A 110 -1.42 5.01 -16.59
C TYR A 110 -1.03 3.61 -17.05
N LEU A 111 -2.00 2.71 -17.21
CA LEU A 111 -1.76 1.36 -17.69
C LEU A 111 -1.49 1.41 -19.19
N GLU A 112 -0.32 0.91 -19.59
CA GLU A 112 0.01 0.72 -20.99
C GLU A 112 -0.81 -0.47 -21.50
N TYR A 113 -1.75 -0.19 -22.41
CA TYR A 113 -2.38 -1.24 -23.20
C TYR A 113 -1.46 -1.52 -24.39
N SER A 114 -0.73 -2.63 -24.35
CA SER A 114 0.08 -3.06 -25.49
C SER A 114 -0.84 -3.29 -26.70
N ALA A 115 -0.72 -2.45 -27.73
CA ALA A 115 -1.38 -2.67 -29.01
C ALA A 115 -0.90 -3.98 -29.63
N PRO A 116 -1.79 -4.75 -30.29
CA PRO A 116 -1.45 -6.05 -30.85
C PRO A 116 -0.53 -5.88 -32.07
N TRP A 117 0.78 -5.92 -31.86
CA TRP A 117 1.74 -6.07 -32.95
C TRP A 117 2.36 -7.47 -32.91
N ARG A 118 1.97 -8.26 -33.92
CA ARG A 118 2.35 -9.65 -34.23
C ARG A 118 1.85 -10.74 -33.27
N GLY A 119 0.63 -11.21 -33.53
CA GLY A 119 0.32 -12.64 -33.54
C GLY A 119 0.34 -13.42 -32.22
N GLN A 120 0.25 -12.75 -31.07
CA GLN A 120 0.08 -13.42 -29.78
C GLN A 120 -1.28 -13.07 -29.18
N VAL A 121 -1.99 -14.10 -28.70
CA VAL A 121 -3.42 -14.12 -28.38
C VAL A 121 -3.77 -13.39 -27.07
N ASP A 122 -2.81 -12.77 -26.38
CA ASP A 122 -3.06 -12.02 -25.15
C ASP A 122 -3.44 -10.55 -25.44
N THR A 123 -4.62 -10.39 -26.04
CA THR A 123 -5.26 -9.09 -26.22
C THR A 123 -5.75 -8.55 -24.88
N GLY A 124 -5.09 -7.50 -24.37
CA GLY A 124 -5.72 -6.55 -23.44
C GLY A 124 -5.31 -6.61 -21.96
N THR A 125 -4.29 -7.39 -21.57
CA THR A 125 -3.78 -7.30 -20.19
C THR A 125 -3.08 -5.96 -19.98
N PRO A 126 -3.53 -5.13 -19.04
CA PRO A 126 -2.87 -3.86 -18.75
C PRO A 126 -1.45 -4.12 -18.22
N ARG A 127 -0.50 -3.26 -18.59
CA ARG A 127 0.89 -3.36 -18.11
C ARG A 127 1.28 -2.12 -17.31
N LEU A 128 2.09 -2.33 -16.28
CA LEU A 128 2.74 -1.30 -15.49
C LEU A 128 4.22 -1.69 -15.33
N TYR A 129 5.14 -0.79 -15.67
CA TYR A 129 6.59 -1.08 -15.68
C TYR A 129 6.97 -2.33 -16.51
N GLY A 130 6.24 -2.60 -17.60
CA GLY A 130 6.43 -3.77 -18.45
C GLY A 130 5.92 -5.10 -17.86
N LEU A 131 5.44 -5.11 -16.61
CA LEU A 131 4.83 -6.27 -15.96
C LEU A 131 3.33 -6.33 -16.22
N PRO A 132 2.74 -7.53 -16.38
CA PRO A 132 1.29 -7.67 -16.42
C PRO A 132 0.68 -7.23 -15.08
N VAL A 133 -0.42 -6.47 -15.17
CA VAL A 133 -1.20 -6.02 -14.02
C VAL A 133 -2.49 -6.84 -13.95
N ALA A 134 -2.72 -7.44 -12.80
CA ALA A 134 -4.02 -7.98 -12.42
C ALA A 134 -4.64 -7.08 -11.35
N PHE A 135 -5.97 -7.10 -11.26
CA PHE A 135 -6.67 -6.50 -10.15
C PHE A 135 -7.10 -7.56 -9.16
N SER A 136 -7.08 -7.20 -7.87
CA SER A 136 -7.56 -8.07 -6.81
C SER A 136 -9.06 -8.38 -6.94
N PRO A 137 -9.55 -9.45 -6.31
CA PRO A 137 -10.98 -9.58 -6.02
C PRO A 137 -11.47 -8.40 -5.18
N SER A 138 -12.79 -8.22 -5.14
CA SER A 138 -13.40 -7.15 -4.36
C SER A 138 -13.09 -7.31 -2.86
N SER A 139 -13.03 -6.20 -2.12
CA SER A 139 -12.85 -6.24 -0.66
C SER A 139 -13.98 -7.00 0.06
N GLN A 140 -15.13 -7.18 -0.60
CA GLN A 140 -16.25 -7.98 -0.07
C GLN A 140 -15.96 -9.48 -0.09
N GLU A 141 -15.17 -9.95 -1.05
CA GLU A 141 -14.78 -11.36 -1.15
C GLU A 141 -13.55 -11.66 -0.30
N VAL A 142 -12.58 -10.74 -0.29
CA VAL A 142 -11.32 -10.91 0.44
C VAL A 142 -10.98 -9.61 1.17
N PRO A 143 -11.22 -9.53 2.50
CA PRO A 143 -11.16 -8.29 3.27
C PRO A 143 -9.75 -7.69 3.36
N GLN A 144 -8.70 -8.48 3.16
CA GLN A 144 -7.32 -7.97 3.16
C GLN A 144 -7.09 -6.88 2.10
N TRP A 145 -7.79 -6.95 0.97
CA TRP A 145 -7.71 -5.97 -0.12
C TRP A 145 -8.45 -4.67 0.18
N GLU A 146 -9.08 -4.55 1.35
CA GLU A 146 -9.53 -3.27 1.87
C GLU A 146 -8.37 -2.44 2.45
N VAL A 147 -7.28 -3.11 2.86
CA VAL A 147 -6.12 -2.48 3.50
C VAL A 147 -4.90 -2.52 2.58
N ILE A 148 -4.59 -3.70 2.02
CA ILE A 148 -3.44 -3.91 1.15
C ILE A 148 -3.64 -3.15 -0.17
N ASN A 149 -2.62 -2.40 -0.59
CA ASN A 149 -2.68 -1.58 -1.81
C ASN A 149 -2.40 -2.41 -3.07
N PHE A 150 -1.37 -3.25 -3.00
CA PHE A 150 -0.94 -4.13 -4.08
C PHE A 150 -0.15 -5.31 -3.49
N ASP A 151 0.01 -6.34 -4.29
CA ASP A 151 0.89 -7.47 -4.04
C ASP A 151 1.73 -7.77 -5.29
N LEU A 152 2.89 -8.39 -5.10
CA LEU A 152 3.82 -8.73 -6.16
C LEU A 152 4.06 -10.23 -6.17
N GLU A 153 3.63 -10.88 -7.25
CA GLU A 153 4.01 -12.26 -7.47
C GLU A 153 5.48 -12.31 -7.85
N LYS A 154 6.23 -13.10 -7.08
CA LYS A 154 7.68 -13.21 -7.20
C LYS A 154 8.10 -14.63 -7.50
N GLU A 155 9.10 -14.75 -8.37
CA GLU A 155 9.77 -16.00 -8.67
C GLU A 155 11.26 -15.89 -8.28
N PRO A 156 11.88 -17.00 -7.85
CA PRO A 156 13.32 -17.04 -7.60
C PRO A 156 14.07 -16.88 -8.92
N GLY A 157 14.84 -15.80 -9.06
CA GLY A 157 15.65 -15.56 -10.24
C GLY A 157 15.96 -14.08 -10.43
N VAL A 158 17.20 -13.78 -10.83
CA VAL A 158 17.63 -12.40 -11.16
C VAL A 158 17.12 -12.08 -12.57
N PRO A 159 16.30 -11.03 -12.77
CA PRO A 159 15.84 -10.67 -14.10
C PRO A 159 17.02 -10.24 -14.97
N ASN A 160 17.25 -10.96 -16.07
CA ASN A 160 18.37 -10.73 -17.00
C ASN A 160 18.23 -9.42 -17.83
N ASN A 161 17.20 -8.60 -17.59
CA ASN A 161 16.93 -7.38 -18.35
C ASN A 161 15.93 -6.44 -17.61
N TYR A 162 16.33 -5.87 -16.48
CA TYR A 162 15.56 -4.81 -15.83
C TYR A 162 15.75 -3.49 -16.58
N ARG A 163 14.94 -3.24 -17.61
CA ARG A 163 15.06 -2.06 -18.51
C ARG A 163 14.78 -0.71 -17.84
N TYR A 164 14.15 -0.68 -16.66
CA TYR A 164 13.69 0.56 -16.02
C TYR A 164 14.69 1.20 -15.06
N LEU A 165 15.84 0.56 -14.81
CA LEU A 165 16.94 1.17 -14.02
C LEU A 165 17.59 2.37 -14.74
N LYS A 166 17.25 2.62 -16.01
CA LYS A 166 17.88 3.64 -16.87
C LYS A 166 17.07 4.93 -17.07
N PHE A 167 15.94 5.12 -16.39
CA PHE A 167 15.09 6.32 -16.62
C PHE A 167 15.38 7.50 -15.67
N PHE A 168 16.37 7.42 -14.79
CA PHE A 168 16.73 8.48 -13.84
C PHE A 168 18.24 8.78 -13.73
N GLU A 169 19.01 8.58 -14.81
CA GLU A 169 20.29 9.29 -15.00
C GLU A 169 20.09 10.57 -15.83
#